data_AF-A0A8T5SIA2-F1
#
_entry.id   AF-A0A8T5SIA2-F1
#
_cell.length_a   1.000
_cell.length_b   1.000
_cell.length_c   1.000
_cell.angle_alpha   90.00
_cell.angle_beta   90.00
_cell.angle_gamma   90.00
#
_symmetry.space_group_name_H-M   'P 1'
#
loop_
_entity.id
_entity.type
_entity.pdbx_description
1 polymer ?
#
loop_
_entity_poly.entity_id
_entity_poly.type
_entity_poly.pdbx_seq_one_letter_code
_entity_poly.pdbx_strand_id
1 'polypeptide(L)'
;MATENKCNWLGETESGDPYCRLRGQKLHKAEVNAKCLKPDLATICVDAYSSLARGQDALDSNSTDAFPWLIESASQFENLGEADNAIHAYVKAINFANKTDLVEKAYDLFRSARTVYEEGIADKDPALNGLATKQELMKAGEALIDKIEQLSERKPTTELQSELKAAVLGGVTLKKANPKEDTKDLIISHGRSLYTKKAEEYKDGAASYIKSGMIKNAVTLACMGALADLMLGKPKEGMAYLAEITTKSGESQTFQEHPCFEWTKVVFKVLINRDQNLMITANKLFLEIPWSFKDDREFARRVLESVERRISA
;
A
#
# COMPACT_ATOMS: atom_id res chain seq x y z
N MET A 1 32.44 21.32 4.90
CA MET A 1 32.25 20.66 6.21
C MET A 1 30.90 20.00 6.19
N ALA A 2 30.88 18.68 5.96
CA ALA A 2 29.68 17.85 6.10
C ALA A 2 29.46 17.58 7.59
N THR A 3 28.60 18.37 8.23
CA THR A 3 28.18 18.12 9.60
C THR A 3 26.98 17.17 9.58
N GLU A 4 27.27 15.92 9.94
CA GLU A 4 26.42 14.92 10.61
C GLU A 4 24.96 14.76 10.12
N ASN A 5 24.73 13.65 9.40
CA ASN A 5 23.48 12.88 9.24
C ASN A 5 22.26 13.52 8.54
N LYS A 6 22.31 14.76 8.04
CA LYS A 6 21.10 15.40 7.48
C LYS A 6 20.74 15.05 6.03
N CYS A 7 21.60 14.38 5.25
CA CYS A 7 21.32 14.05 3.84
C CYS A 7 22.06 12.80 3.33
N ASN A 8 21.82 11.62 3.94
CA ASN A 8 22.51 10.37 3.57
C ASN A 8 22.19 9.86 2.15
N TRP A 9 21.13 10.38 1.54
CA TRP A 9 20.71 10.13 0.15
C TRP A 9 21.48 10.99 -0.88
N LEU A 10 22.22 11.99 -0.41
CA LEU A 10 23.06 12.85 -1.22
C LEU A 10 24.46 12.25 -1.32
N GLY A 11 24.89 11.92 -2.53
CA GLY A 11 26.27 11.63 -2.90
C GLY A 11 26.92 12.81 -3.62
N GLU A 12 28.19 12.66 -3.95
CA GLU A 12 28.88 13.52 -4.90
C GLU A 12 29.32 12.66 -6.09
N THR A 13 29.22 13.20 -7.30
CA THR A 13 29.86 12.59 -8.48
C THR A 13 31.38 12.76 -8.41
N GLU A 14 32.12 12.07 -9.28
CA GLU A 14 33.58 12.24 -9.43
C GLU A 14 33.98 13.70 -9.74
N SER A 15 33.07 14.48 -10.32
CA SER A 15 33.21 15.92 -10.60
C SER A 15 32.87 16.85 -9.42
N GLY A 16 32.48 16.32 -8.26
CA GLY A 16 32.08 17.11 -7.08
C GLY A 16 30.69 17.76 -7.21
N ASP A 17 29.86 17.30 -8.15
CA ASP A 17 28.47 17.75 -8.25
C ASP A 17 27.59 16.96 -7.30
N PRO A 18 26.59 17.59 -6.65
CA PRO A 18 25.65 16.86 -5.82
C PRO A 18 24.87 15.85 -6.66
N TYR A 19 24.77 14.62 -6.14
CA TYR A 19 24.15 13.49 -6.81
C TYR A 19 23.10 12.87 -5.89
N CYS A 20 21.92 12.61 -6.41
CA CYS A 20 20.92 11.86 -5.66
C CYS A 20 21.16 10.36 -5.88
N ARG A 21 21.59 9.65 -4.84
CA ARG A 21 21.82 8.19 -4.90
C ARG A 21 20.54 7.41 -5.21
N LEU A 22 19.38 7.94 -4.80
CA LEU A 22 18.08 7.31 -5.00
C LEU A 22 17.47 7.60 -6.38
N ARG A 23 17.72 8.78 -6.96
CA ARG A 23 17.24 9.15 -8.31
C ARG A 23 18.22 8.75 -9.43
N GLY A 24 19.45 8.39 -9.09
CA GLY A 24 20.48 8.08 -10.06
C GLY A 24 20.97 9.28 -10.88
N GLN A 25 20.68 10.52 -10.45
CA GLN A 25 20.91 11.74 -11.26
C GLN A 25 21.60 12.88 -10.50
N LYS A 26 22.21 13.79 -11.26
CA LYS A 26 22.79 15.03 -10.74
C LYS A 26 21.69 15.97 -10.25
N LEU A 27 21.91 16.61 -9.11
CA LEU A 27 21.01 17.60 -8.55
C LEU A 27 21.61 19.01 -8.67
N HIS A 28 20.75 20.00 -8.85
CA HIS A 28 21.17 21.39 -8.76
C HIS A 28 21.53 21.74 -7.31
N LYS A 29 22.63 22.47 -7.11
CA LYS A 29 23.10 22.92 -5.79
C LYS A 29 22.02 23.69 -4.99
N ALA A 30 21.15 24.44 -5.67
CA ALA A 30 20.05 25.15 -5.05
C ALA A 30 18.99 24.22 -4.44
N GLU A 31 18.64 23.14 -5.14
CA GLU A 31 17.70 22.12 -4.66
C GLU A 31 18.24 21.41 -3.42
N VAL A 32 19.52 21.03 -3.47
CA VAL A 32 20.21 20.36 -2.36
C VAL A 32 20.27 21.24 -1.12
N ASN A 33 20.60 22.52 -1.28
CA ASN A 33 20.62 23.46 -0.17
C ASN A 33 19.22 23.64 0.44
N ALA A 34 18.16 23.74 -0.38
CA ALA A 34 16.79 23.88 0.12
C ALA A 34 16.31 22.64 0.90
N LYS A 35 16.61 21.44 0.39
CA LYS A 35 16.12 20.18 0.97
C LYS A 35 16.96 19.68 2.15
N CYS A 36 18.28 19.91 2.14
CA CYS A 36 19.17 19.49 3.24
C CYS A 36 19.19 20.44 4.45
N LEU A 37 18.68 21.67 4.32
CA LEU A 37 18.56 22.61 5.44
C LEU A 37 17.31 22.36 6.32
N LYS A 38 16.30 21.65 5.80
CA LYS A 38 15.05 21.33 6.52
C LYS A 38 14.93 19.82 6.73
N PRO A 39 15.24 19.30 7.94
CA PRO A 39 15.25 17.86 8.22
C PRO A 39 13.96 17.13 7.81
N ASP A 40 12.80 17.75 8.03
CA ASP A 40 11.50 17.15 7.70
C ASP A 40 11.32 16.95 6.19
N LEU A 41 11.76 17.92 5.37
CA LEU A 41 11.72 17.80 3.91
C LEU A 41 12.70 16.73 3.41
N ALA A 42 13.87 16.62 4.06
CA ALA A 42 14.82 15.56 3.75
C ALA A 42 14.25 14.17 4.06
N THR A 43 13.51 14.02 5.16
CA THR A 43 12.82 12.76 5.50
C THR A 43 11.71 12.42 4.52
N ILE A 44 10.82 13.37 4.21
CA ILE A 44 9.74 13.15 3.23
C ILE A 44 10.32 12.79 1.85
N CYS A 45 11.42 13.41 1.45
CA CYS A 45 12.14 13.07 0.21
C CYS A 45 12.67 11.62 0.23
N VAL A 46 13.28 11.18 1.33
CA VAL A 46 13.73 9.79 1.49
C VAL A 46 12.56 8.83 1.40
N ASP A 47 11.46 9.13 2.08
CA ASP A 47 10.26 8.29 2.07
C ASP A 47 9.65 8.24 0.66
N ALA A 48 9.56 9.38 -0.05
CA ALA A 48 9.03 9.48 -1.42
C ALA A 48 9.76 8.55 -2.38
N TYR A 49 11.09 8.59 -2.37
CA TYR A 49 11.92 7.76 -3.24
C TYR A 49 12.01 6.31 -2.76
N SER A 50 11.93 6.04 -1.46
CA SER A 50 11.87 4.66 -0.96
C SER A 50 10.56 3.98 -1.38
N SER A 51 9.44 4.69 -1.28
CA SER A 51 8.13 4.25 -1.79
C SER A 51 8.17 4.06 -3.30
N LEU A 52 8.79 4.98 -4.06
CA LEU A 52 8.94 4.83 -5.52
C LEU A 52 9.73 3.57 -5.89
N ALA A 53 10.85 3.32 -5.21
CA ALA A 53 11.70 2.16 -5.46
C ALA A 53 10.96 0.85 -5.17
N ARG A 54 10.27 0.76 -4.03
CA ARG A 54 9.42 -0.41 -3.70
C ARG A 54 8.28 -0.59 -4.69
N GLY A 55 7.70 0.51 -5.17
CA GLY A 55 6.71 0.50 -6.24
C GLY A 55 7.30 -0.08 -7.53
N GLN A 56 8.51 0.34 -7.92
CA GLN A 56 9.21 -0.17 -9.09
C GLN A 56 9.54 -1.66 -8.96
N ASP A 57 10.06 -2.12 -7.82
CA ASP A 57 10.32 -3.55 -7.57
C ASP A 57 9.04 -4.37 -7.71
N ALA A 58 7.92 -3.87 -7.20
CA ALA A 58 6.62 -4.50 -7.34
C ALA A 58 6.13 -4.52 -8.80
N LEU A 59 6.32 -3.45 -9.57
CA LEU A 59 6.03 -3.41 -11.01
C LEU A 59 6.87 -4.44 -11.78
N ASP A 60 8.16 -4.54 -11.49
CA ASP A 60 9.11 -5.46 -12.15
C ASP A 60 8.81 -6.93 -11.83
N SER A 61 8.20 -7.16 -10.66
CA SER A 61 7.63 -8.44 -10.24
C SER A 61 6.20 -8.70 -10.75
N ASN A 62 5.63 -7.78 -11.53
CA ASN A 62 4.25 -7.84 -12.03
C ASN A 62 3.21 -7.97 -10.90
N SER A 63 3.41 -7.24 -9.79
CA SER A 63 2.57 -7.28 -8.58
C SER A 63 1.73 -6.02 -8.40
N THR A 64 0.46 -6.19 -8.04
CA THR A 64 -0.44 -5.08 -7.67
C THR A 64 -0.10 -4.41 -6.35
N ASP A 65 0.85 -4.95 -5.58
CA ASP A 65 1.47 -4.25 -4.43
C ASP A 65 2.19 -2.97 -4.85
N ALA A 66 2.43 -2.78 -6.15
CA ALA A 66 2.93 -1.52 -6.69
C ALA A 66 2.00 -0.34 -6.40
N PHE A 67 0.67 -0.54 -6.40
CA PHE A 67 -0.26 0.59 -6.31
C PHE A 67 -0.16 1.37 -5.00
N PRO A 68 -0.20 0.74 -3.80
CA PRO A 68 -0.03 1.49 -2.56
C PRO A 68 1.30 2.25 -2.50
N TRP A 69 2.40 1.64 -2.94
CA TRP A 69 3.72 2.27 -2.93
C TRP A 69 3.82 3.46 -3.89
N LEU A 70 3.25 3.34 -5.10
CA LEU A 70 3.23 4.43 -6.08
C LEU A 70 2.30 5.57 -5.65
N ILE A 71 1.16 5.28 -5.02
CA ILE A 71 0.26 6.30 -4.44
C ILE A 71 0.93 7.02 -3.28
N GLU A 72 1.59 6.28 -2.37
CA GLU A 72 2.31 6.84 -1.23
C GLU A 72 3.47 7.72 -1.70
N SER A 73 4.22 7.26 -2.70
CA SER A 73 5.27 8.05 -3.35
C SER A 73 4.73 9.34 -3.96
N ALA A 74 3.63 9.27 -4.72
CA ALA A 74 3.01 10.44 -5.32
C ALA A 74 2.58 11.48 -4.28
N SER A 75 1.88 11.04 -3.24
CA SER A 75 1.45 11.93 -2.14
C SER A 75 2.65 12.57 -1.42
N GLN A 76 3.75 11.84 -1.24
CA GLN A 76 4.97 12.40 -0.65
C GLN A 76 5.64 13.43 -1.57
N PHE A 77 5.61 13.23 -2.89
CA PHE A 77 6.08 14.24 -3.87
C PHE A 77 5.19 15.49 -3.91
N GLU A 78 3.87 15.34 -3.82
CA GLU A 78 2.94 16.48 -3.71
C GLU A 78 3.26 17.33 -2.48
N ASN A 79 3.48 16.70 -1.32
CA ASN A 79 3.87 17.39 -0.09
C ASN A 79 5.22 18.12 -0.20
N LEU A 80 6.09 17.70 -1.12
CA LEU A 80 7.38 18.35 -1.40
C LEU A 80 7.27 19.47 -2.45
N GLY A 81 6.08 19.66 -3.06
CA GLY A 81 5.91 20.55 -4.20
C GLY A 81 6.62 20.04 -5.46
N GLU A 82 6.78 18.71 -5.60
CA GLU A 82 7.35 18.06 -6.78
C GLU A 82 6.22 17.46 -7.63
N ALA A 83 5.38 18.31 -8.22
CA ALA A 83 4.20 17.87 -8.96
C ALA A 83 4.56 16.98 -10.16
N ASP A 84 5.70 17.24 -10.82
CA ASP A 84 6.22 16.42 -11.90
C ASP A 84 6.48 14.96 -11.47
N ASN A 85 7.17 14.76 -10.35
CA ASN A 85 7.49 13.44 -9.82
C ASN A 85 6.25 12.72 -9.30
N ALA A 86 5.30 13.46 -8.70
CA ALA A 86 4.01 12.91 -8.30
C ALA A 86 3.21 12.37 -9.50
N ILE A 87 3.11 13.16 -10.57
CA ILE A 87 2.44 12.76 -11.81
C ILE A 87 3.14 11.55 -12.42
N HIS A 88 4.49 11.53 -12.44
CA HIS A 88 5.24 10.38 -12.95
C HIS A 88 4.93 9.09 -12.19
N ALA A 89 4.83 9.14 -10.86
CA ALA A 89 4.47 7.99 -10.04
C ALA A 89 3.05 7.49 -10.37
N TYR A 90 2.09 8.41 -10.54
CA TYR A 90 0.75 8.04 -10.99
C TYR A 90 0.73 7.46 -12.41
N VAL A 91 1.45 8.04 -13.37
CA VAL A 91 1.53 7.54 -14.75
C VAL A 91 2.07 6.11 -14.78
N LYS A 92 3.09 5.79 -13.97
CA LYS A 92 3.56 4.41 -13.81
C LYS A 92 2.44 3.48 -13.32
N ALA A 93 1.68 3.91 -12.33
CA ALA A 93 0.57 3.13 -11.78
C ALA A 93 -0.57 2.95 -12.80
N ILE A 94 -0.93 3.98 -13.56
CA ILE A 94 -1.95 3.94 -14.62
C ILE A 94 -1.55 2.96 -15.71
N ASN A 95 -0.30 3.07 -16.21
CA ASN A 95 0.21 2.19 -17.25
C ASN A 95 0.22 0.72 -16.81
N PHE A 96 0.57 0.48 -15.54
CA PHE A 96 0.50 -0.86 -14.98
C PHE A 96 -0.94 -1.37 -14.89
N ALA A 97 -1.85 -0.59 -14.32
CA ALA A 97 -3.27 -0.96 -14.24
C ALA A 97 -3.89 -1.23 -15.61
N ASN A 98 -3.57 -0.42 -16.63
CA ASN A 98 -3.99 -0.63 -18.01
C ASN A 98 -3.42 -1.92 -18.62
N LYS A 99 -2.14 -2.21 -18.38
CA LYS A 99 -1.48 -3.44 -18.84
C LYS A 99 -2.10 -4.69 -18.20
N THR A 100 -2.64 -4.57 -16.99
CA THR A 100 -3.17 -5.68 -16.19
C THR A 100 -4.70 -5.74 -16.18
N ASP A 101 -5.37 -5.09 -17.13
CA ASP A 101 -6.83 -5.06 -17.29
C ASP A 101 -7.61 -4.52 -16.06
N LEU A 102 -6.96 -3.70 -15.21
CA LEU A 102 -7.57 -3.05 -14.04
C LEU A 102 -8.07 -1.63 -14.38
N VAL A 103 -8.99 -1.55 -15.33
CA VAL A 103 -9.43 -0.29 -15.96
C VAL A 103 -10.04 0.70 -14.98
N GLU A 104 -10.89 0.24 -14.04
CA GLU A 104 -11.45 1.12 -13.00
C GLU A 104 -10.36 1.74 -12.12
N LYS A 105 -9.34 0.93 -11.76
CA LYS A 105 -8.21 1.40 -10.97
C LYS A 105 -7.34 2.40 -11.73
N ALA A 106 -7.13 2.15 -13.02
CA ALA A 106 -6.42 3.07 -13.91
C ALA A 106 -7.14 4.42 -14.02
N TYR A 107 -8.48 4.41 -14.11
CA TYR A 107 -9.29 5.63 -14.13
C TYR A 107 -9.18 6.44 -12.83
N ASP A 108 -9.28 5.78 -11.66
CA ASP A 108 -9.10 6.45 -10.36
C ASP A 108 -7.73 7.13 -10.26
N LEU A 109 -6.66 6.41 -10.63
CA LEU A 109 -5.30 6.93 -10.61
C LEU A 109 -5.10 8.08 -11.60
N PHE A 110 -5.73 8.00 -12.78
CA PHE A 110 -5.72 9.07 -13.76
C PHE A 110 -6.40 10.34 -13.23
N ARG A 111 -7.53 10.20 -12.53
CA ARG A 111 -8.21 11.34 -11.91
C ARG A 111 -7.33 12.03 -10.87
N SER A 112 -6.63 11.26 -10.03
CA SER A 112 -5.67 11.81 -9.07
C SER A 112 -4.52 12.54 -9.77
N ALA A 113 -3.88 11.91 -10.77
CA ALA A 113 -2.79 12.53 -11.52
C ALA A 113 -3.21 13.85 -12.20
N ARG A 114 -4.42 13.88 -12.77
CA ARG A 114 -5.00 15.08 -13.37
C ARG A 114 -5.21 16.18 -12.33
N THR A 115 -5.68 15.84 -11.13
CA THR A 115 -5.88 16.81 -10.05
C THR A 115 -4.56 17.48 -9.68
N VAL A 116 -3.50 16.69 -9.46
CA VAL A 116 -2.15 17.21 -9.18
C VAL A 116 -1.63 18.12 -10.29
N TYR A 117 -1.87 17.74 -11.56
CA TYR A 117 -1.48 18.57 -12.70
C TYR A 117 -2.26 19.89 -12.74
N GLU A 118 -3.58 19.86 -12.54
CA GLU A 118 -4.42 21.06 -12.57
C GLU A 118 -4.08 22.03 -11.43
N GLU A 119 -3.86 21.50 -10.22
CA GLU A 119 -3.43 22.27 -9.05
C GLU A 119 -2.03 22.87 -9.26
N GLY A 120 -1.06 22.07 -9.74
CA GLY A 120 0.30 22.58 -10.01
C GLY A 120 0.33 23.67 -11.09
N ILE A 121 -0.54 23.60 -12.11
CA ILE A 121 -0.69 24.68 -13.10
C ILE A 121 -1.29 25.94 -12.45
N ALA A 122 -2.30 25.80 -11.59
CA ALA A 122 -2.89 26.92 -10.86
C ALA A 122 -1.86 27.62 -9.95
N ASP A 123 -1.00 26.83 -9.31
CA ASP A 123 0.08 27.29 -8.44
C ASP A 123 1.32 27.79 -9.19
N LYS A 124 1.31 27.71 -10.53
CA LYS A 124 2.41 28.11 -11.43
C LYS A 124 3.71 27.36 -11.12
N ASP A 125 3.60 26.06 -10.82
CA ASP A 125 4.75 25.20 -10.58
C ASP A 125 5.69 25.21 -11.80
N PRO A 126 6.95 25.67 -11.64
CA PRO A 126 7.90 25.73 -12.74
C PRO A 126 8.23 24.36 -13.34
N ALA A 127 8.06 23.26 -12.59
CA ALA A 127 8.27 21.90 -13.07
C ALA A 127 7.24 21.49 -14.14
N LEU A 128 6.05 22.12 -14.15
CA LEU A 128 4.99 21.84 -15.12
C LEU A 128 4.99 22.77 -16.34
N ASN A 129 5.95 23.70 -16.44
CA ASN A 129 6.11 24.55 -17.62
C ASN A 129 6.55 23.76 -18.87
N GLY A 130 7.12 22.55 -18.67
CA GLY A 130 7.49 21.65 -19.74
C GLY A 130 6.29 20.87 -20.29
N LEU A 131 6.26 20.65 -21.61
CA LEU A 131 5.21 19.86 -22.25
C LEU A 131 5.30 18.36 -21.95
N ALA A 132 6.43 17.86 -21.46
CA ALA A 132 6.70 16.43 -21.29
C ALA A 132 5.70 15.76 -20.33
N THR A 133 5.55 16.31 -19.11
CA THR A 133 4.64 15.77 -18.08
C THR A 133 3.19 15.76 -18.55
N LYS A 134 2.78 16.82 -19.26
CA LYS A 134 1.45 16.90 -19.88
C LYS A 134 1.25 15.81 -20.93
N GLN A 135 2.24 15.62 -21.82
CA GLN A 135 2.17 14.63 -22.89
C GLN A 135 2.12 13.21 -22.35
N GLU A 136 2.89 12.89 -21.32
CA GLU A 136 2.86 11.58 -20.67
C GLU A 136 1.51 11.30 -20.00
N LEU A 137 0.96 12.28 -19.29
CA LEU A 137 -0.36 12.15 -18.68
C LEU A 137 -1.45 11.98 -19.75
N MET A 138 -1.42 12.78 -20.83
CA MET A 138 -2.35 12.64 -21.95
C MET A 138 -2.27 11.24 -22.57
N LYS A 139 -1.05 10.76 -22.85
CA LYS A 139 -0.83 9.42 -23.42
C LYS A 139 -1.36 8.30 -22.53
N ALA A 140 -1.21 8.44 -21.20
CA ALA A 140 -1.78 7.48 -20.25
C ALA A 140 -3.32 7.49 -20.26
N GLY A 141 -3.93 8.66 -20.44
CA GLY A 141 -5.39 8.83 -20.59
C GLY A 141 -5.92 8.29 -21.91
N GLU A 142 -5.25 8.55 -23.03
CA GLU A 142 -5.59 7.99 -24.35
C GLU A 142 -5.56 6.46 -24.32
N ALA A 143 -4.50 5.87 -23.75
CA ALA A 143 -4.40 4.41 -23.60
C ALA A 143 -5.53 3.80 -22.74
N LEU A 144 -6.08 4.54 -21.77
CA LEU A 144 -7.23 4.12 -20.98
C LEU A 144 -8.52 4.12 -21.83
N ILE A 145 -8.72 5.17 -22.63
CA ILE A 145 -9.89 5.28 -23.53
C ILE A 145 -9.88 4.14 -24.54
N ASP A 146 -8.76 3.91 -25.22
CA ASP A 146 -8.60 2.82 -26.19
C ASP A 146 -8.94 1.46 -25.57
N LYS A 147 -8.55 1.24 -24.30
CA LYS A 147 -8.80 0.01 -23.58
C LYS A 147 -10.28 -0.17 -23.23
N ILE A 148 -10.97 0.90 -22.83
CA ILE A 148 -12.42 0.89 -22.56
C ILE A 148 -13.19 0.61 -23.84
N GLU A 149 -12.80 1.22 -24.96
CA GLU A 149 -13.42 0.98 -26.27
C GLU A 149 -13.29 -0.49 -26.67
N GLN A 150 -12.09 -1.08 -26.55
CA GLN A 150 -11.86 -2.51 -26.82
C GLN A 150 -12.70 -3.45 -25.94
N LEU A 151 -12.93 -3.09 -24.67
CA LEU A 151 -13.78 -3.87 -23.77
C LEU A 151 -15.26 -3.72 -24.13
N SER A 152 -15.69 -2.55 -24.59
CA SER A 152 -17.06 -2.29 -25.02
C SER A 152 -17.44 -3.02 -26.31
N GLU A 153 -16.45 -3.30 -27.18
CA GLU A 153 -16.63 -4.05 -28.42
C GLU A 153 -16.66 -5.59 -28.20
N ARG A 154 -16.16 -6.09 -27.05
CA ARG A 154 -16.27 -7.50 -26.66
C ARG A 154 -17.68 -7.79 -26.13
N LYS A 155 -18.47 -8.55 -26.90
CA LYS A 155 -19.87 -8.88 -26.54
C LYS A 155 -19.97 -9.61 -25.18
N PRO A 156 -20.96 -9.31 -24.31
CA PRO A 156 -21.01 -9.79 -22.92
C PRO A 156 -21.40 -11.27 -22.74
N THR A 157 -21.75 -12.00 -23.79
CA THR A 157 -22.49 -13.27 -23.67
C THR A 157 -21.61 -14.52 -23.51
N THR A 158 -20.33 -14.48 -23.87
CA THR A 158 -19.44 -15.65 -23.79
C THR A 158 -18.68 -15.76 -22.47
N GLU A 159 -18.25 -14.65 -21.87
CA GLU A 159 -17.47 -14.65 -20.62
C GLU A 159 -18.35 -14.86 -19.38
N LEU A 160 -19.55 -14.24 -19.34
CA LEU A 160 -20.53 -14.46 -18.26
C LEU A 160 -20.99 -15.93 -18.17
N GLN A 161 -21.07 -16.66 -19.29
CA GLN A 161 -21.42 -18.09 -19.25
C GLN A 161 -20.27 -18.97 -18.75
N SER A 162 -19.01 -18.60 -18.99
CA SER A 162 -17.85 -19.32 -18.46
C SER A 162 -17.61 -19.04 -16.99
N GLU A 163 -17.79 -17.79 -16.54
CA GLU A 163 -17.66 -17.44 -15.13
C GLU A 163 -18.81 -17.99 -14.29
N LEU A 164 -20.05 -17.97 -14.80
CA LEU A 164 -21.19 -18.59 -14.12
C LEU A 164 -21.07 -20.11 -14.07
N LYS A 165 -20.52 -20.77 -15.12
CA LYS A 165 -20.21 -22.20 -15.06
C LYS A 165 -19.07 -22.52 -14.08
N ALA A 166 -18.05 -21.68 -13.99
CA ALA A 166 -16.96 -21.84 -13.02
C ALA A 166 -17.44 -21.63 -11.57
N ALA A 167 -18.31 -20.65 -11.33
CA ALA A 167 -18.90 -20.38 -10.02
C ALA A 167 -19.90 -21.46 -9.57
N VAL A 168 -20.66 -22.05 -10.50
CA VAL A 168 -21.66 -23.09 -10.20
C VAL A 168 -21.04 -24.49 -10.06
N LEU A 169 -19.88 -24.76 -10.68
CA LEU A 169 -19.22 -26.08 -10.64
C LEU A 169 -17.94 -26.13 -9.79
N GLY A 170 -17.49 -25.01 -9.21
CA GLY A 170 -16.20 -24.88 -8.52
C GLY A 170 -16.07 -25.49 -7.11
N GLY A 171 -16.96 -26.40 -6.71
CA GLY A 171 -16.82 -27.24 -5.51
C GLY A 171 -16.02 -28.52 -5.74
N VAL A 172 -15.47 -28.75 -6.95
CA VAL A 172 -14.71 -29.96 -7.27
C VAL A 172 -13.45 -29.62 -8.06
N THR A 173 -12.30 -29.96 -7.48
CA THR A 173 -10.96 -29.99 -8.11
C THR A 173 -10.99 -30.62 -9.50
N LEU A 174 -10.47 -29.92 -10.51
CA LEU A 174 -10.02 -30.54 -11.76
C LEU A 174 -8.62 -30.05 -12.14
N LYS A 175 -7.67 -30.99 -12.02
CA LYS A 175 -6.39 -31.01 -12.72
C LYS A 175 -6.61 -31.20 -14.22
N LYS A 176 -6.06 -30.31 -15.05
CA LYS A 176 -5.45 -30.50 -16.39
C LYS A 176 -5.30 -29.10 -17.02
N ALA A 177 -4.27 -28.72 -17.75
CA ALA A 177 -2.99 -29.29 -18.14
C ALA A 177 -2.10 -28.11 -18.60
N ASN A 178 -0.78 -28.21 -18.48
CA ASN A 178 0.17 -27.22 -19.00
C ASN A 178 -0.01 -26.98 -20.51
N PRO A 179 0.34 -25.77 -20.97
CA PRO A 179 1.60 -25.64 -21.67
C PRO A 179 2.49 -24.55 -21.05
N LYS A 180 3.80 -24.82 -21.10
CA LYS A 180 4.85 -23.88 -20.75
C LYS A 180 4.71 -22.59 -21.56
N GLU A 181 4.38 -21.49 -20.90
CA GLU A 181 4.82 -20.16 -21.27
C GLU A 181 5.38 -19.52 -20.00
N ASP A 182 6.62 -19.04 -20.05
CA ASP A 182 7.23 -18.21 -19.00
C ASP A 182 6.62 -16.80 -19.02
N THR A 183 5.29 -16.71 -18.96
CA THR A 183 4.59 -15.50 -18.61
C THR A 183 4.59 -15.45 -17.09
N LYS A 184 5.32 -14.49 -16.51
CA LYS A 184 5.20 -14.16 -15.10
C LYS A 184 3.72 -13.86 -14.84
N ASP A 185 3.01 -14.84 -14.27
CA ASP A 185 1.62 -14.72 -13.86
C ASP A 185 1.44 -13.36 -13.21
N LEU A 186 0.43 -12.62 -13.64
CA LEU A 186 0.04 -11.40 -12.97
C LEU A 186 -0.22 -11.77 -11.52
N ILE A 187 0.65 -11.32 -10.61
CA ILE A 187 0.43 -11.46 -9.18
C ILE A 187 -0.59 -10.38 -8.87
N ILE A 188 -1.86 -10.67 -9.17
CA ILE A 188 -2.98 -9.93 -8.64
C ILE A 188 -2.98 -10.21 -7.16
N SER A 189 -2.16 -9.47 -6.43
CA SER A 189 -2.39 -9.28 -5.02
C SER A 189 -3.63 -8.41 -4.84
N HIS A 190 -4.81 -9.01 -5.11
CA HIS A 190 -6.01 -8.60 -4.39
C HIS A 190 -5.54 -8.42 -2.95
N GLY A 191 -5.83 -7.28 -2.31
CA GLY A 191 -5.39 -7.03 -0.92
C GLY A 191 -5.65 -8.25 -0.03
N ARG A 192 -6.64 -9.07 -0.39
CA ARG A 192 -6.85 -10.45 0.06
C ARG A 192 -5.59 -11.35 0.10
N SER A 193 -4.82 -11.56 -0.96
CA SER A 193 -3.60 -12.39 -0.90
C SER A 193 -2.50 -11.82 0.00
N LEU A 194 -2.35 -10.48 0.04
CA LEU A 194 -1.44 -9.79 0.96
C LEU A 194 -1.88 -10.04 2.41
N TYR A 195 -3.17 -9.86 2.70
CA TYR A 195 -3.74 -10.15 4.01
C TYR A 195 -3.72 -11.65 4.33
N THR A 196 -3.83 -12.55 3.36
CA THR A 196 -3.69 -14.01 3.57
C THR A 196 -2.26 -14.34 3.99
N LYS A 197 -1.26 -13.87 3.22
CA LYS A 197 0.15 -14.09 3.53
C LYS A 197 0.51 -13.44 4.87
N LYS A 198 0.06 -12.21 5.11
CA LYS A 198 0.28 -11.50 6.39
C LYS A 198 -0.43 -12.20 7.55
N ALA A 199 -1.64 -12.71 7.35
CA ALA A 199 -2.33 -13.48 8.37
C ALA A 199 -1.51 -14.71 8.77
N GLU A 200 -0.98 -15.46 7.79
CA GLU A 200 -0.09 -16.60 8.04
C GLU A 200 1.20 -16.18 8.76
N GLU A 201 1.93 -15.18 8.21
CA GLU A 201 3.17 -14.66 8.80
C GLU A 201 2.99 -14.21 10.26
N TYR A 202 1.92 -13.46 10.55
CA TYR A 202 1.62 -12.97 11.89
C TYR A 202 1.20 -14.10 12.84
N LYS A 203 0.40 -15.07 12.37
CA LYS A 203 -0.04 -16.21 13.18
C LYS A 203 1.12 -17.13 13.53
N ASP A 204 1.98 -17.43 12.57
CA ASP A 204 3.19 -18.23 12.76
C ASP A 204 4.20 -17.49 13.66
N GLY A 205 4.38 -16.18 13.43
CA GLY A 205 5.18 -15.32 14.27
C GLY A 205 4.70 -15.31 15.73
N ALA A 206 3.40 -15.12 15.97
CA ALA A 206 2.83 -15.16 17.30
C ALA A 206 3.09 -16.51 17.99
N ALA A 207 2.89 -17.64 17.29
CA ALA A 207 3.15 -18.97 17.83
C ALA A 207 4.64 -19.17 18.18
N SER A 208 5.56 -18.67 17.35
CA SER A 208 7.01 -18.73 17.60
C SER A 208 7.43 -17.88 18.81
N TYR A 209 6.85 -16.68 18.94
CA TYR A 209 7.14 -15.77 20.04
C TYR A 209 6.57 -16.25 21.39
N ILE A 210 5.42 -16.94 21.38
CA ILE A 210 4.89 -17.64 22.55
C ILE A 210 5.86 -18.74 23.00
N LYS A 211 6.32 -19.59 22.06
CA LYS A 211 7.26 -20.69 22.38
C LYS A 211 8.60 -20.19 22.93
N SER A 212 9.04 -18.99 22.54
CA SER A 212 10.28 -18.38 23.01
C SER A 212 10.12 -17.51 24.26
N GLY A 213 8.91 -17.40 24.82
CA GLY A 213 8.63 -16.64 26.04
C GLY A 213 8.54 -15.12 25.84
N MET A 214 8.55 -14.64 24.59
CA MET A 214 8.43 -13.22 24.25
C MET A 214 6.95 -12.80 24.14
N ILE A 215 6.20 -12.95 25.23
CA ILE A 215 4.73 -12.89 25.22
C ILE A 215 4.19 -11.53 24.74
N LYS A 216 4.76 -10.39 25.16
CA LYS A 216 4.27 -9.06 24.74
C LYS A 216 4.30 -8.84 23.22
N ASN A 217 5.38 -9.29 22.57
CA ASN A 217 5.50 -9.23 21.11
C ASN A 217 4.54 -10.23 20.45
N ALA A 218 4.36 -11.41 21.04
CA ALA A 218 3.39 -12.37 20.55
C ALA A 218 1.94 -11.83 20.56
N VAL A 219 1.56 -11.05 21.58
CA VAL A 219 0.23 -10.41 21.64
C VAL A 219 0.04 -9.48 20.44
N THR A 220 1.04 -8.64 20.13
CA THR A 220 0.97 -7.73 18.97
C THR A 220 0.82 -8.49 17.66
N LEU A 221 1.63 -9.53 17.44
CA LEU A 221 1.54 -10.37 16.23
C LEU A 221 0.20 -11.10 16.15
N ALA A 222 -0.31 -11.64 17.26
CA ALA A 222 -1.63 -12.28 17.30
C ALA A 222 -2.75 -11.29 16.93
N CYS A 223 -2.69 -10.06 17.45
CA CYS A 223 -3.60 -8.98 17.07
C CYS A 223 -3.53 -8.66 15.58
N MET A 224 -2.32 -8.54 15.01
CA MET A 224 -2.16 -8.28 13.58
C MET A 224 -2.69 -9.43 12.71
N GLY A 225 -2.48 -10.68 13.12
CA GLY A 225 -3.01 -11.86 12.42
C GLY A 225 -4.55 -11.89 12.41
N ALA A 226 -5.18 -11.52 13.53
CA ALA A 226 -6.63 -11.40 13.61
C ALA A 226 -7.18 -10.25 12.75
N LEU A 227 -6.50 -9.10 12.74
CA LEU A 227 -6.88 -7.97 11.90
C LEU A 227 -6.70 -8.26 10.41
N ALA A 228 -5.71 -9.07 10.04
CA ALA A 228 -5.59 -9.57 8.68
C ALA A 228 -6.83 -10.39 8.28
N ASP A 229 -7.31 -11.30 9.14
CA ASP A 229 -8.58 -12.03 8.90
C ASP A 229 -9.80 -11.08 8.81
N LEU A 230 -9.85 -10.02 9.62
CA LEU A 230 -10.88 -8.98 9.53
C LEU A 230 -10.88 -8.34 8.14
N MET A 231 -9.70 -8.01 7.62
CA MET A 231 -9.53 -7.41 6.30
C MET A 231 -9.89 -8.36 5.16
N LEU A 232 -9.73 -9.67 5.36
CA LEU A 232 -10.20 -10.74 4.48
C LEU A 232 -11.73 -10.94 4.47
N GLY A 233 -12.47 -10.17 5.27
CA GLY A 233 -13.92 -10.36 5.44
C GLY A 233 -14.28 -11.55 6.32
N LYS A 234 -13.34 -12.00 7.17
CA LYS A 234 -13.47 -13.17 8.05
C LYS A 234 -13.42 -12.78 9.54
N PRO A 235 -14.28 -11.86 10.03
CA PRO A 235 -14.24 -11.40 11.42
C PRO A 235 -14.47 -12.53 12.44
N LYS A 236 -15.27 -13.55 12.09
CA LYS A 236 -15.48 -14.71 12.97
C LYS A 236 -14.22 -15.54 13.15
N GLU A 237 -13.45 -15.75 12.07
CA GLU A 237 -12.19 -16.49 12.11
C GLU A 237 -11.13 -15.72 12.91
N GLY A 238 -11.01 -14.40 12.70
CA GLY A 238 -10.08 -13.56 13.46
C GLY A 238 -10.36 -13.54 14.97
N MET A 239 -11.63 -13.41 15.37
CA MET A 239 -12.00 -13.47 16.79
C MET A 239 -11.82 -14.87 17.40
N ALA A 240 -12.16 -15.92 16.65
CA ALA A 240 -11.93 -17.29 17.09
C ALA A 240 -10.44 -17.57 17.30
N TYR A 241 -9.59 -17.10 16.38
CA TYR A 241 -8.14 -17.18 16.50
C TYR A 241 -7.63 -16.45 17.75
N LEU A 242 -8.07 -15.22 18.03
CA LEU A 242 -7.67 -14.50 19.25
C LEU A 242 -8.08 -15.26 20.52
N ALA A 243 -9.29 -15.81 20.56
CA ALA A 243 -9.75 -16.58 21.71
C ALA A 243 -8.92 -17.88 21.88
N GLU A 244 -8.64 -18.56 20.77
CA GLU A 244 -7.86 -19.80 20.74
C GLU A 244 -6.43 -19.55 21.21
N ILE A 245 -5.72 -18.56 20.65
CA ILE A 245 -4.32 -18.31 20.99
C ILE A 245 -4.16 -17.79 22.42
N THR A 246 -5.10 -16.97 22.89
CA THR A 246 -5.13 -16.52 24.30
C THR A 246 -5.25 -17.73 25.23
N THR A 247 -6.18 -18.65 24.93
CA THR A 247 -6.41 -19.86 25.75
C THR A 247 -5.24 -20.84 25.68
N LYS A 248 -4.69 -21.10 24.48
CA LYS A 248 -3.60 -22.05 24.26
C LYS A 248 -2.25 -21.56 24.78
N SER A 249 -2.04 -20.25 24.86
CA SER A 249 -0.79 -19.68 25.36
C SER A 249 -0.59 -19.85 26.86
N GLY A 250 -1.67 -20.02 27.64
CA GLY A 250 -1.63 -19.97 29.11
C GLY A 250 -1.42 -18.56 29.68
N GLU A 251 -1.33 -17.53 28.84
CA GLU A 251 -0.94 -16.16 29.18
C GLU A 251 -2.13 -15.18 29.09
N SER A 252 -3.34 -15.66 29.40
CA SER A 252 -4.58 -14.91 29.23
C SER A 252 -4.57 -13.53 29.87
N GLN A 253 -3.96 -13.39 31.04
CA GLN A 253 -3.85 -12.11 31.73
C GLN A 253 -2.99 -11.11 30.94
N THR A 254 -1.82 -11.54 30.47
CA THR A 254 -0.90 -10.73 29.65
C THR A 254 -1.55 -10.26 28.35
N PHE A 255 -2.39 -11.09 27.72
CA PHE A 255 -3.16 -10.70 26.55
C PHE A 255 -4.20 -9.61 26.87
N GLN A 256 -5.01 -9.80 27.93
CA GLN A 256 -6.07 -8.85 28.28
C GLN A 256 -5.53 -7.49 28.74
N GLU A 257 -4.37 -7.46 29.40
CA GLU A 257 -3.73 -6.22 29.86
C GLU A 257 -3.00 -5.47 28.74
N HIS A 258 -2.79 -6.08 27.57
CA HIS A 258 -2.03 -5.46 26.49
C HIS A 258 -2.89 -4.47 25.68
N PRO A 259 -2.46 -3.21 25.48
CA PRO A 259 -3.24 -2.20 24.75
C PRO A 259 -3.64 -2.61 23.34
N CYS A 260 -2.77 -3.34 22.62
CA CYS A 260 -3.06 -3.83 21.28
C CYS A 260 -4.26 -4.80 21.25
N PHE A 261 -4.44 -5.60 22.30
CA PHE A 261 -5.52 -6.58 22.38
C PHE A 261 -6.88 -5.91 22.60
N GLU A 262 -6.94 -4.94 23.52
CA GLU A 262 -8.13 -4.11 23.71
C GLU A 262 -8.48 -3.32 22.45
N TRP A 263 -7.48 -2.67 21.86
CA TRP A 263 -7.66 -1.94 20.61
C TRP A 263 -8.23 -2.83 19.50
N THR A 264 -7.67 -4.03 19.31
CA THR A 264 -8.15 -4.98 18.30
C THR A 264 -9.61 -5.36 18.53
N LYS A 265 -10.03 -5.63 19.78
CA LYS A 265 -11.43 -5.90 20.12
C LYS A 265 -12.34 -4.72 19.75
N VAL A 266 -11.89 -3.48 19.99
CA VAL A 266 -12.65 -2.28 19.61
C VAL A 266 -12.77 -2.17 18.10
N VAL A 267 -11.69 -2.37 17.33
CA VAL A 267 -11.73 -2.32 15.86
C VAL A 267 -12.72 -3.32 15.27
N PHE A 268 -12.76 -4.55 15.80
CA PHE A 268 -13.78 -5.54 15.39
C PHE A 268 -15.20 -5.06 15.70
N LYS A 269 -15.44 -4.50 16.90
CA LYS A 269 -16.75 -3.96 17.28
C LYS A 269 -17.16 -2.80 16.38
N VAL A 270 -16.24 -1.89 16.04
CA VAL A 270 -16.49 -0.78 15.11
C VAL A 270 -17.00 -1.30 13.78
N LEU A 271 -16.30 -2.28 13.18
CA LEU A 271 -16.70 -2.79 11.88
C LEU A 271 -18.04 -3.55 11.92
N ILE A 272 -18.28 -4.35 12.98
CA ILE A 272 -19.51 -5.16 13.12
C ILE A 272 -20.73 -4.27 13.40
N ASN A 273 -20.60 -3.31 14.30
CA ASN A 273 -21.72 -2.45 14.74
C ASN A 273 -21.88 -1.19 13.89
N ARG A 274 -20.89 -0.87 13.04
CA ARG A 274 -20.78 0.39 12.27
C ARG A 274 -20.90 1.63 13.17
N ASP A 275 -20.24 1.60 14.33
CA ASP A 275 -20.32 2.65 15.37
C ASP A 275 -19.16 3.65 15.25
N GLN A 276 -19.50 4.89 14.88
CA GLN A 276 -18.53 5.99 14.72
C GLN A 276 -17.93 6.47 16.05
N ASN A 277 -18.64 6.38 17.18
CA ASN A 277 -18.10 6.78 18.48
C ASN A 277 -17.03 5.79 18.95
N LEU A 278 -17.22 4.50 18.66
CA LEU A 278 -16.19 3.50 18.88
C LEU A 278 -14.97 3.71 17.99
N MET A 279 -15.12 4.29 16.79
CA MET A 279 -13.99 4.63 15.91
C MET A 279 -13.09 5.71 16.54
N ILE A 280 -13.66 6.73 17.19
CA ILE A 280 -12.90 7.73 17.95
C ILE A 280 -12.10 7.06 19.08
N THR A 281 -12.72 6.08 19.76
CA THR A 281 -12.06 5.31 20.82
C THR A 281 -10.93 4.44 20.28
N ALA A 282 -11.13 3.79 19.13
CA ALA A 282 -10.10 3.00 18.45
C ALA A 282 -8.90 3.87 18.06
N ASN A 283 -9.14 5.08 17.54
CA ASN A 283 -8.08 6.04 17.21
C ASN A 283 -7.27 6.48 18.44
N LYS A 284 -7.91 6.69 19.59
CA LYS A 284 -7.20 7.02 20.84
C LYS A 284 -6.33 5.86 21.32
N LEU A 285 -6.91 4.67 21.41
CA LEU A 285 -6.22 3.46 21.88
C LEU A 285 -5.04 3.08 20.96
N PHE A 286 -5.12 3.36 19.65
CA PHE A 286 -4.02 3.12 18.71
C PHE A 286 -2.72 3.84 19.12
N LEU A 287 -2.83 5.04 19.69
CA LEU A 287 -1.69 5.86 20.12
C LEU A 287 -1.02 5.32 21.39
N GLU A 288 -1.74 4.52 22.19
CA GLU A 288 -1.25 3.95 23.44
C GLU A 288 -0.50 2.62 23.24
N ILE A 289 -0.52 2.06 22.03
CA ILE A 289 0.12 0.78 21.72
C ILE A 289 1.65 0.95 21.63
N PRO A 290 2.43 0.19 22.42
CA PRO A 290 3.89 0.21 22.33
C PRO A 290 4.36 -0.63 21.14
N TRP A 291 4.40 -0.02 19.95
CA TRP A 291 4.80 -0.70 18.71
C TRP A 291 6.30 -1.09 18.72
N SER A 292 6.58 -2.39 18.70
CA SER A 292 7.94 -2.91 18.59
C SER A 292 8.53 -2.75 17.18
N PHE A 293 7.68 -2.77 16.15
CA PHE A 293 8.09 -2.66 14.75
C PHE A 293 7.28 -1.58 14.02
N LYS A 294 7.96 -0.79 13.17
CA LYS A 294 7.33 0.24 12.33
C LYS A 294 6.30 -0.36 11.37
N ASP A 295 6.61 -1.54 10.83
CA ASP A 295 5.76 -2.22 9.85
C ASP A 295 4.43 -2.69 10.46
N ASP A 296 4.44 -3.17 11.71
CA ASP A 296 3.22 -3.58 12.44
C ASP A 296 2.31 -2.38 12.70
N ARG A 297 2.90 -1.25 13.11
CA ARG A 297 2.18 0.02 13.31
C ARG A 297 1.52 0.48 12.02
N GLU A 298 2.26 0.41 10.92
CA GLU A 298 1.79 0.86 9.61
C GLU A 298 0.69 -0.06 9.06
N PHE A 299 0.83 -1.37 9.25
CA PHE A 299 -0.22 -2.34 8.95
C PHE A 299 -1.50 -2.04 9.74
N ALA A 300 -1.38 -1.84 11.06
CA ALA A 300 -2.50 -1.51 11.93
C ALA A 300 -3.18 -0.18 11.54
N ARG A 301 -2.40 0.85 11.15
CA ARG A 301 -2.93 2.12 10.63
C ARG A 301 -3.77 1.89 9.36
N ARG A 302 -3.25 1.12 8.40
CA ARG A 302 -3.97 0.81 7.15
C ARG A 302 -5.28 0.06 7.40
N VAL A 303 -5.29 -0.86 8.37
CA VAL A 303 -6.52 -1.55 8.80
C VAL A 303 -7.52 -0.55 9.36
N LEU A 304 -7.08 0.34 10.24
CA LEU A 304 -7.92 1.35 10.89
C LEU A 304 -8.58 2.28 9.85
N GLU A 305 -7.81 2.79 8.90
CA GLU A 305 -8.32 3.63 7.80
C GLU A 305 -9.27 2.88 6.86
N SER A 306 -9.06 1.57 6.68
CA SER A 306 -9.97 0.78 5.87
C SER A 306 -11.29 0.51 6.58
N VAL A 307 -11.25 0.26 7.90
CA VAL A 307 -12.46 0.12 8.72
C VAL A 307 -13.24 1.43 8.74
N GLU A 308 -12.57 2.57 8.93
CA GLU A 308 -13.19 3.90 8.90
C GLU A 308 -13.92 4.17 7.58
N ARG A 309 -13.25 3.91 6.45
CA ARG A 309 -13.87 4.04 5.11
C ARG A 309 -15.09 3.14 4.95
N ARG A 310 -15.08 1.92 5.50
CA ARG A 310 -16.21 0.97 5.40
C ARG A 310 -17.41 1.33 6.27
N ILE A 311 -17.22 2.05 7.37
CA ILE A 311 -18.34 2.50 8.22
C ILE A 311 -18.90 3.86 7.79
N SER A 312 -18.11 4.68 7.10
CA SER A 312 -18.53 5.99 6.57
C SER A 312 -19.12 5.94 5.16
N ALA A 313 -19.01 4.80 4.46
CA ALA A 313 -19.67 4.51 3.18
C ALA A 313 -21.05 3.87 3.38
#